data_AF-A0A7C9QSF4-F1
#
_entry.id   AF-A0A7C9QSF4-F1
#
_cell.length_a   1.000
_cell.length_b   1.000
_cell.length_c   1.000
_cell.angle_alpha   90.00
_cell.angle_beta   90.00
_cell.angle_gamma   90.00
#
_symmetry.space_group_name_H-M   'P 1'
#
loop_
_entity.id
_entity.type
_entity.pdbx_description
1 polymer ?
#
loop_
_entity_poly.entity_id
_entity_poly.type
_entity_poly.pdbx_seq_one_letter_code
_entity_poly.pdbx_strand_id
1 'polypeptide(L)'
;MERETITRSMPSVRSAFEAWKENLREGRMAQAGNALFGECLDWGDSLRAIYVGEGRDALAGRDPLTRFFVTRFRGMPVPADIAAAPGHAVFLMAFTAFPYLDALVDELSLGEFEAAAADGGFTVRRVLAGEDEGDGALMPVRKADLGWSFDLMPVYRAKAQALDMYVATRHGGDFDDFLWAYVADHDLMFEMEQAWNPLTKG
;
A
#
# COMPACT_ATOMS: atom_id res chain seq x y z
N MET A 1 4.69 -14.69 23.18
CA MET A 1 3.47 -15.51 23.03
C MET A 1 3.90 -16.90 22.55
N GLU A 2 3.42 -17.97 23.16
CA GLU A 2 3.82 -19.35 22.79
C GLU A 2 3.17 -19.78 21.47
N ARG A 3 3.89 -20.59 20.66
CA ARG A 3 3.45 -21.06 19.33
C ARG A 3 2.03 -21.64 19.35
N GLU A 4 1.71 -22.47 20.33
CA GLU A 4 0.38 -23.08 20.46
C GLU A 4 -0.76 -22.07 20.68
N THR A 5 -0.45 -20.96 21.35
CA THR A 5 -1.40 -19.85 21.56
C THR A 5 -1.61 -19.07 20.26
N ILE A 6 -0.55 -18.92 19.46
CA ILE A 6 -0.63 -18.27 18.15
C ILE A 6 -1.44 -19.13 17.19
N THR A 7 -1.13 -20.43 17.09
CA THR A 7 -1.87 -21.36 16.23
C THR A 7 -3.35 -21.40 16.56
N ARG A 8 -3.73 -21.40 17.86
CA ARG A 8 -5.13 -21.29 18.28
C ARG A 8 -5.79 -19.97 17.90
N SER A 9 -5.01 -18.90 17.78
CA SER A 9 -5.49 -17.57 17.40
C SER A 9 -5.66 -17.39 15.89
N MET A 10 -5.00 -18.21 15.06
CA MET A 10 -4.98 -18.05 13.60
C MET A 10 -6.36 -17.95 12.93
N PRO A 11 -7.41 -18.72 13.33
CA PRO A 11 -8.75 -18.52 12.78
C PRO A 11 -9.28 -17.09 12.99
N SER A 12 -9.04 -16.51 14.17
CA SER A 12 -9.45 -15.13 14.48
C SER A 12 -8.61 -14.09 13.74
N VAL A 13 -7.32 -14.36 13.51
CA VAL A 13 -6.42 -13.50 12.73
C VAL A 13 -6.89 -13.43 11.28
N ARG A 14 -7.18 -14.59 10.67
CA ARG A 14 -7.72 -14.66 9.30
C ARG A 14 -9.06 -13.94 9.19
N SER A 15 -9.98 -14.17 10.13
CA SER A 15 -11.27 -13.48 10.14
C SER A 15 -11.13 -11.96 10.25
N ALA A 16 -10.18 -11.46 11.06
CA ALA A 16 -9.91 -10.03 11.16
C ALA A 16 -9.30 -9.45 9.88
N PHE A 17 -8.47 -10.23 9.18
CA PHE A 17 -7.91 -9.81 7.89
C PHE A 17 -8.98 -9.72 6.80
N GLU A 18 -9.89 -10.69 6.73
CA GLU A 18 -11.05 -10.63 5.82
C GLU A 18 -11.95 -9.42 6.14
N ALA A 19 -12.19 -9.13 7.42
CA ALA A 19 -12.93 -7.93 7.83
C ALA A 19 -12.21 -6.63 7.44
N TRP A 20 -10.87 -6.61 7.50
CA TRP A 20 -10.07 -5.49 7.02
C TRP A 20 -10.23 -5.28 5.51
N LYS A 21 -10.18 -6.35 4.70
CA LYS A 21 -10.43 -6.28 3.25
C LYS A 21 -11.84 -5.76 2.95
N GLU A 22 -12.85 -6.23 3.68
CA GLU A 22 -14.23 -5.74 3.52
C GLU A 22 -14.34 -4.24 3.83
N ASN A 23 -13.67 -3.76 4.89
CA ASN A 23 -13.63 -2.34 5.20
C ASN A 23 -13.01 -1.51 4.06
N LEU A 24 -11.95 -2.01 3.42
CA LEU A 24 -11.40 -1.34 2.24
C LEU A 24 -12.38 -1.30 1.07
N ARG A 25 -12.99 -2.45 0.76
CA ARG A 25 -13.96 -2.59 -0.35
C ARG A 25 -15.15 -1.65 -0.19
N GLU A 26 -15.64 -1.50 1.04
CA GLU A 26 -16.76 -0.62 1.35
C GLU A 26 -16.35 0.85 1.59
N GLY A 27 -15.10 1.22 1.32
CA GLY A 27 -14.60 2.60 1.46
C GLY A 27 -14.48 3.08 2.92
N ARG A 28 -14.52 2.17 3.90
CA ARG A 28 -14.39 2.45 5.33
C ARG A 28 -12.92 2.61 5.74
N MET A 29 -12.28 3.63 5.18
CA MET A 29 -10.83 3.87 5.32
C MET A 29 -10.38 4.10 6.77
N ALA A 30 -11.20 4.73 7.61
CA ALA A 30 -10.87 4.92 9.02
C ALA A 30 -10.82 3.58 9.78
N GLN A 31 -11.79 2.70 9.54
CA GLN A 31 -11.84 1.37 10.14
C GLN A 31 -10.70 0.48 9.63
N ALA A 32 -10.40 0.54 8.32
CA ALA A 32 -9.26 -0.16 7.75
C ALA A 32 -7.94 0.33 8.33
N GLY A 33 -7.78 1.66 8.48
CA GLY A 33 -6.58 2.29 9.03
C GLY A 33 -6.31 1.92 10.49
N ASN A 34 -7.36 1.76 11.30
CA ASN A 34 -7.24 1.33 12.70
C ASN A 34 -6.69 -0.11 12.87
N ALA A 35 -6.75 -0.92 11.81
CA ALA A 35 -6.19 -2.26 11.80
C ALA A 35 -4.74 -2.30 11.28
N LEU A 36 -4.09 -1.16 11.08
CA LEU A 36 -2.71 -1.07 10.59
C LEU A 36 -1.71 -0.84 11.73
N PHE A 37 -0.48 -1.31 11.52
CA PHE A 37 0.66 -0.98 12.38
C PHE A 37 1.98 -1.16 11.65
N GLY A 38 3.07 -0.71 12.28
CA GLY A 38 4.43 -1.00 11.83
C GLY A 38 4.87 -0.09 10.70
N GLU A 39 5.67 -0.64 9.80
CA GLU A 39 6.38 0.11 8.77
C GLU A 39 5.40 0.82 7.81
N CYS A 40 4.22 0.24 7.56
CA CYS A 40 3.23 0.88 6.70
C CYS A 40 2.77 2.26 7.23
N LEU A 41 2.75 2.47 8.56
CA LEU A 41 2.39 3.75 9.16
C LEU A 41 3.51 4.77 9.04
N ASP A 42 4.74 4.35 9.34
CA ASP A 42 5.95 5.18 9.20
C ASP A 42 6.15 5.61 7.74
N TRP A 43 5.85 4.70 6.81
CA TRP A 43 5.84 4.98 5.38
C TRP A 43 4.77 5.99 5.00
N GLY A 44 3.53 5.83 5.49
CA GLY A 44 2.45 6.78 5.25
C GLY A 44 2.79 8.19 5.77
N ASP A 45 3.47 8.29 6.91
CA ASP A 45 3.96 9.56 7.44
C ASP A 45 5.04 10.18 6.54
N SER A 46 5.99 9.38 6.07
CA SER A 46 7.05 9.80 5.14
C SER A 46 6.49 10.24 3.79
N LEU A 47 5.45 9.57 3.31
CA LEU A 47 4.84 9.81 2.01
C LEU A 47 4.21 11.21 1.91
N ARG A 48 3.78 11.81 3.02
CA ARG A 48 3.33 13.21 3.06
C ARG A 48 4.46 14.18 2.71
N ALA A 49 5.65 13.96 3.28
CA ALA A 49 6.81 14.80 3.00
C ALA A 49 7.24 14.65 1.53
N ILE A 50 7.22 13.42 1.01
CA ILE A 50 7.48 13.14 -0.41
C ILE A 50 6.48 13.89 -1.30
N TYR A 51 5.19 13.74 -1.02
CA TYR A 51 4.10 14.41 -1.74
C TYR A 51 4.19 15.93 -1.71
N VAL A 52 4.77 16.56 -0.69
CA VAL A 52 4.90 18.01 -0.63
C VAL A 52 6.20 18.52 -1.28
N GLY A 53 7.31 17.82 -1.07
CA GLY A 53 8.66 18.37 -1.29
C GLY A 53 9.46 17.76 -2.43
N GLU A 54 9.20 16.52 -2.84
CA GLU A 54 10.06 15.87 -3.85
C GLU A 54 9.68 16.28 -5.27
N GLY A 55 10.69 16.65 -6.06
CA GLY A 55 10.57 16.92 -7.49
C GLY A 55 10.95 15.72 -8.35
N ARG A 56 10.93 15.90 -9.68
CA ARG A 56 11.13 14.83 -10.66
C ARG A 56 12.31 13.90 -10.37
N ASP A 57 13.51 14.43 -10.13
CA ASP A 57 14.71 13.61 -9.94
C ASP A 57 14.65 12.76 -8.67
N ALA A 58 14.12 13.31 -7.57
CA ALA A 58 13.93 12.58 -6.33
C ALA A 58 12.85 11.50 -6.49
N LEU A 59 11.73 11.84 -7.14
CA LEU A 59 10.64 10.91 -7.42
C LEU A 59 11.09 9.78 -8.35
N ALA A 60 11.96 10.04 -9.33
CA ALA A 60 12.50 9.02 -10.23
C ALA A 60 13.23 7.89 -9.49
N GLY A 61 13.80 8.18 -8.30
CA GLY A 61 14.42 7.19 -7.43
C GLY A 61 13.47 6.43 -6.50
N ARG A 62 12.17 6.74 -6.52
CA ARG A 62 11.14 6.07 -5.71
C ARG A 62 10.55 4.87 -6.46
N ASP A 63 9.93 3.96 -5.73
CA ASP A 63 9.16 2.88 -6.36
C ASP A 63 8.00 3.45 -7.21
N PRO A 64 7.52 2.72 -8.23
CA PRO A 64 6.53 3.27 -9.14
C PRO A 64 5.17 3.53 -8.50
N LEU A 65 4.80 2.85 -7.40
CA LEU A 65 3.52 3.09 -6.74
C LEU A 65 3.56 4.41 -5.97
N THR A 66 4.69 4.72 -5.32
CA THR A 66 4.97 6.05 -4.75
C THR A 66 4.93 7.13 -5.82
N ARG A 67 5.67 6.96 -6.91
CA ARG A 67 5.67 7.91 -8.03
C ARG A 67 4.26 8.16 -8.52
N PHE A 68 3.52 7.08 -8.78
CA PHE A 68 2.15 7.14 -9.29
C PHE A 68 1.21 7.85 -8.33
N PHE A 69 1.26 7.54 -7.03
CA PHE A 69 0.48 8.24 -6.03
C PHE A 69 0.75 9.75 -6.08
N VAL A 70 2.03 10.15 -6.05
CA VAL A 70 2.40 11.57 -6.03
C VAL A 70 1.96 12.28 -7.31
N THR A 71 2.32 11.74 -8.47
CA THR A 71 2.01 12.38 -9.75
C THR A 71 0.51 12.42 -10.00
N ARG A 72 -0.23 11.36 -9.66
CA ARG A 72 -1.71 11.30 -9.79
C ARG A 72 -2.38 12.44 -9.05
N PHE A 73 -2.04 12.65 -7.78
CA PHE A 73 -2.73 13.64 -6.94
C PHE A 73 -2.23 15.07 -7.15
N ARG A 74 -0.96 15.24 -7.57
CA ARG A 74 -0.44 16.56 -7.96
C ARG A 74 -0.91 16.99 -9.34
N GLY A 75 -1.08 16.07 -10.29
CA GLY A 75 -1.47 16.41 -11.65
C GLY A 75 -2.95 16.76 -11.81
N MET A 76 -3.79 16.62 -10.78
CA MET A 76 -5.15 17.14 -10.80
C MET A 76 -5.17 18.67 -11.01
N PRO A 77 -6.19 19.27 -11.66
CA PRO A 77 -6.24 20.72 -11.88
C PRO A 77 -6.08 21.55 -10.61
N VAL A 78 -6.58 21.02 -9.49
CA VAL A 78 -6.24 21.46 -8.14
C VAL A 78 -5.61 20.28 -7.41
N PRO A 79 -4.34 20.35 -7.00
CA PRO A 79 -3.69 19.29 -6.25
C PRO A 79 -4.48 18.91 -5.00
N ALA A 80 -4.53 17.62 -4.68
CA ALA A 80 -5.22 17.16 -3.49
C ALA A 80 -4.54 17.65 -2.20
N ASP A 81 -5.34 18.08 -1.21
CA ASP A 81 -4.83 18.41 0.11
C ASP A 81 -4.66 17.14 0.96
N ILE A 82 -3.46 16.56 0.88
CA ILE A 82 -3.08 15.33 1.61
C ILE A 82 -2.20 15.65 2.83
N ALA A 83 -1.69 16.90 2.94
CA ALA A 83 -0.68 17.26 3.93
C ALA A 83 -1.20 17.10 5.38
N ALA A 84 -2.49 17.38 5.60
CA ALA A 84 -3.12 17.25 6.91
C ALA A 84 -3.62 15.83 7.25
N ALA A 85 -3.62 14.90 6.29
CA ALA A 85 -4.11 13.55 6.53
C ALA A 85 -3.19 12.76 7.48
N PRO A 86 -3.72 11.87 8.34
CA PRO A 86 -2.90 11.02 9.19
C PRO A 86 -2.16 9.95 8.38
N GLY A 87 -1.00 9.48 8.86
CA GLY A 87 -0.15 8.53 8.15
C GLY A 87 -0.86 7.27 7.67
N HIS A 88 -1.73 6.66 8.49
CA HIS A 88 -2.52 5.49 8.06
C HIS A 88 -3.44 5.81 6.88
N ALA A 89 -4.03 7.00 6.82
CA ALA A 89 -4.89 7.39 5.70
C ALA A 89 -4.06 7.63 4.44
N VAL A 90 -2.88 8.25 4.57
CA VAL A 90 -1.96 8.48 3.45
C VAL A 90 -1.44 7.16 2.89
N PHE A 91 -1.04 6.23 3.77
CA PHE A 91 -0.67 4.88 3.37
C PHE A 91 -1.81 4.21 2.60
N LEU A 92 -3.04 4.22 3.14
CA LEU A 92 -4.17 3.57 2.48
C LEU A 92 -4.48 4.21 1.12
N MET A 93 -4.45 5.54 1.01
CA MET A 93 -4.64 6.22 -0.28
C MET A 93 -3.58 5.82 -1.32
N ALA A 94 -2.31 5.68 -0.91
CA ALA A 94 -1.25 5.19 -1.79
C ALA A 94 -1.40 3.71 -2.13
N PHE A 95 -1.74 2.91 -1.13
CA PHE A 95 -1.91 1.47 -1.26
C PHE A 95 -3.05 1.13 -2.22
N THR A 96 -4.13 1.92 -2.23
CA THR A 96 -5.28 1.77 -3.15
C THR A 96 -5.19 2.71 -4.36
N ALA A 97 -4.05 3.37 -4.59
CA ALA A 97 -3.94 4.38 -5.65
C ALA A 97 -4.14 3.78 -7.04
N PHE A 98 -3.73 2.53 -7.26
CA PHE A 98 -3.81 1.84 -8.56
C PHE A 98 -4.80 0.66 -8.48
N PRO A 99 -6.08 0.86 -8.88
CA PRO A 99 -7.16 -0.08 -8.60
C PRO A 99 -7.03 -1.42 -9.32
N TYR A 100 -6.29 -1.50 -10.42
CA TYR A 100 -6.03 -2.77 -11.12
C TYR A 100 -5.27 -3.78 -10.26
N LEU A 101 -4.57 -3.31 -9.23
CA LEU A 101 -3.90 -4.17 -8.26
C LEU A 101 -4.75 -4.42 -7.00
N ASP A 102 -6.01 -4.02 -6.98
CA ASP A 102 -6.92 -4.36 -5.89
C ASP A 102 -7.40 -5.81 -5.98
N ALA A 103 -7.41 -6.40 -7.18
CA ALA A 103 -7.56 -7.85 -7.35
C ALA A 103 -6.51 -8.64 -6.55
N LEU A 104 -5.27 -8.12 -6.45
CA LEU A 104 -4.23 -8.72 -5.62
C LEU A 104 -4.61 -8.70 -4.14
N VAL A 105 -5.26 -7.63 -3.67
CA VAL A 105 -5.74 -7.54 -2.28
C VAL A 105 -6.91 -8.48 -2.04
N ASP A 106 -7.82 -8.61 -3.01
CA ASP A 106 -8.96 -9.52 -2.93
C ASP A 106 -8.51 -10.99 -2.85
N GLU A 107 -7.55 -11.38 -3.68
CA GLU A 107 -7.00 -12.74 -3.75
C GLU A 107 -6.02 -13.06 -2.61
N LEU A 108 -5.54 -12.05 -1.89
CA LEU A 108 -4.62 -12.22 -0.77
C LEU A 108 -5.36 -12.80 0.44
N SER A 109 -4.77 -13.84 1.02
CA SER A 109 -5.22 -14.48 2.26
C SER A 109 -4.02 -14.80 3.17
N LEU A 110 -4.30 -15.20 4.41
CA LEU A 110 -3.27 -15.50 5.40
C LEU A 110 -3.14 -17.02 5.63
N GLY A 111 -1.93 -17.51 5.37
CA GLY A 111 -1.52 -18.89 5.54
C GLY A 111 -1.17 -19.22 6.98
N GLU A 112 -0.08 -19.98 7.16
CA GLU A 112 0.34 -20.49 8.46
C GLU A 112 1.17 -19.48 9.26
N PHE A 113 1.24 -19.70 10.58
CA PHE A 113 2.18 -19.00 11.45
C PHE A 113 3.61 -19.42 11.11
N GLU A 114 4.50 -18.44 10.97
CA GLU A 114 5.90 -18.67 10.66
C GLU A 114 6.78 -18.48 11.90
N ALA A 115 6.87 -17.25 12.43
CA ALA A 115 7.77 -16.93 13.54
C ALA A 115 7.17 -15.92 14.51
N ALA A 116 7.51 -16.04 15.79
CA ALA A 116 7.17 -15.04 16.79
C ALA A 116 8.19 -13.90 16.79
N ALA A 117 7.74 -12.68 17.00
CA ALA A 117 8.58 -11.50 17.16
C ALA A 117 8.77 -11.16 18.65
N ALA A 118 9.87 -10.45 18.96
CA ALA A 118 10.24 -10.11 20.33
C ALA A 118 9.27 -9.10 21.00
N ASP A 119 8.56 -8.33 20.19
CA ASP A 119 7.58 -7.31 20.62
C ASP A 119 6.18 -7.88 20.92
N GLY A 120 6.03 -9.21 20.87
CA GLY A 120 4.74 -9.87 21.05
C GLY A 120 3.90 -10.00 19.77
N GLY A 121 4.39 -9.48 18.64
CA GLY A 121 3.88 -9.79 17.31
C GLY A 121 4.33 -11.15 16.80
N PHE A 122 3.91 -11.50 15.59
CA PHE A 122 4.36 -12.67 14.85
C PHE A 122 4.21 -12.45 13.35
N THR A 123 4.87 -13.29 12.56
CA THR A 123 4.73 -13.33 11.12
C THR A 123 3.83 -14.48 10.70
N VAL A 124 3.01 -14.23 9.68
CA VAL A 124 2.22 -15.24 9.00
C VAL A 124 2.58 -15.27 7.53
N ARG A 125 2.41 -16.42 6.89
CA ARG A 125 2.58 -16.54 5.44
C ARG A 125 1.44 -15.83 4.70
N ARG A 126 1.78 -15.18 3.59
CA ARG A 126 0.84 -14.66 2.62
C ARG A 126 0.54 -15.75 1.60
N VAL A 127 -0.73 -15.86 1.23
CA VAL A 127 -1.22 -16.79 0.22
C VAL A 127 -1.95 -15.97 -0.83
N LEU A 128 -1.50 -16.04 -2.08
CA LEU A 128 -2.10 -15.31 -3.21
C LEU A 128 -2.76 -16.31 -4.15
N ALA A 129 -4.04 -16.10 -4.45
CA ALA A 129 -4.81 -17.00 -5.32
C ALA A 129 -4.77 -18.49 -4.89
N GLY A 130 -4.60 -18.75 -3.60
CA GLY A 130 -4.48 -20.10 -3.03
C GLY A 130 -3.08 -20.71 -3.07
N GLU A 131 -2.09 -20.01 -3.61
CA GLU A 131 -0.68 -20.43 -3.66
C GLU A 131 0.14 -19.75 -2.55
N ASP A 132 0.91 -20.55 -1.80
CA ASP A 132 1.90 -20.03 -0.85
C ASP A 132 3.02 -19.37 -1.66
N GLU A 133 3.21 -18.06 -1.47
CA GLU A 133 4.21 -17.25 -2.19
C GLU A 133 5.66 -17.57 -1.71
N GLY A 134 5.84 -18.50 -0.77
CA GLY A 134 7.12 -19.03 -0.33
C GLY A 134 7.76 -18.23 0.82
N ASP A 135 8.99 -18.59 1.16
CA ASP A 135 9.67 -18.18 2.40
C ASP A 135 9.87 -16.65 2.56
N GLY A 136 9.70 -15.86 1.50
CA GLY A 136 9.81 -14.40 1.52
C GLY A 136 8.48 -13.66 1.72
N ALA A 137 7.34 -14.35 1.63
CA ALA A 137 6.03 -13.72 1.61
C ALA A 137 5.40 -13.68 3.00
N LEU A 138 6.05 -12.96 3.92
CA LEU A 138 5.63 -12.87 5.30
C LEU A 138 4.90 -11.55 5.57
N MET A 139 3.88 -11.60 6.41
CA MET A 139 3.16 -10.43 6.89
C MET A 139 3.25 -10.34 8.42
N PRO A 140 3.78 -9.25 8.98
CA PRO A 140 3.73 -9.01 10.41
C PRO A 140 2.29 -8.79 10.89
N VAL A 141 1.98 -9.42 12.02
CA VAL A 141 0.69 -9.39 12.70
C VAL A 141 0.91 -9.16 14.18
N ARG A 142 0.06 -8.35 14.81
CA ARG A 142 0.04 -8.22 16.27
C ARG A 142 -1.37 -8.14 16.82
N LYS A 143 -1.52 -8.53 18.09
CA LYS A 143 -2.74 -8.25 18.84
C LYS A 143 -2.73 -6.79 19.27
N ALA A 144 -3.82 -6.07 19.01
CA ALA A 144 -4.06 -4.71 19.48
C ALA A 144 -5.31 -4.67 20.38
N ASP A 145 -5.53 -3.55 21.06
CA ASP A 145 -6.63 -3.37 22.01
C ASP A 145 -8.01 -3.66 21.39
N LEU A 146 -8.19 -3.28 20.12
CA LEU A 146 -9.46 -3.41 19.39
C LEU A 146 -9.55 -4.65 18.50
N GLY A 147 -8.50 -5.50 18.44
CA GLY A 147 -8.51 -6.61 17.50
C GLY A 147 -7.13 -7.13 17.12
N TRP A 148 -6.99 -7.45 15.83
CA TRP A 148 -5.72 -7.81 15.21
C TRP A 148 -5.30 -6.68 14.27
N SER A 149 -4.02 -6.39 14.23
CA SER A 149 -3.44 -5.40 13.33
C SER A 149 -2.42 -6.05 12.41
N PHE A 150 -2.25 -5.45 11.23
CA PHE A 150 -1.43 -5.95 10.13
C PHE A 150 -0.45 -4.88 9.64
N ASP A 151 0.81 -5.26 9.43
CA ASP A 151 1.75 -4.43 8.68
C ASP A 151 1.71 -4.84 7.22
N LEU A 152 1.19 -3.94 6.38
CA LEU A 152 0.95 -4.19 4.96
C LEU A 152 2.12 -3.77 4.09
N MET A 153 3.22 -3.32 4.66
CA MET A 153 4.37 -2.90 3.86
C MET A 153 4.90 -4.02 2.93
N PRO A 154 4.95 -5.31 3.34
CA PRO A 154 5.29 -6.39 2.40
C PRO A 154 4.34 -6.47 1.19
N VAL A 155 3.03 -6.24 1.40
CA VAL A 155 2.03 -6.25 0.32
C VAL A 155 2.19 -5.01 -0.57
N TYR A 156 2.44 -3.85 0.03
CA TYR A 156 2.73 -2.62 -0.71
C TYR A 156 3.93 -2.79 -1.64
N ARG A 157 5.04 -3.37 -1.15
CA ARG A 157 6.24 -3.64 -1.96
C ARG A 157 5.96 -4.61 -3.10
N ALA A 158 5.15 -5.65 -2.86
CA ALA A 158 4.71 -6.56 -3.91
C ALA A 158 3.87 -5.83 -4.98
N LYS A 159 2.93 -4.96 -4.58
CA LYS A 159 2.16 -4.11 -5.51
C LYS A 159 3.08 -3.19 -6.32
N ALA A 160 4.04 -2.54 -5.67
CA ALA A 160 5.00 -1.66 -6.33
C ALA A 160 5.86 -2.43 -7.34
N GLN A 161 6.33 -3.64 -7.00
CA GLN A 161 7.08 -4.50 -7.92
C GLN A 161 6.22 -4.96 -9.11
N ALA A 162 4.95 -5.31 -8.88
CA ALA A 162 4.03 -5.69 -9.94
C ALA A 162 3.78 -4.51 -10.91
N LEU A 163 3.63 -3.30 -10.39
CA LEU A 163 3.51 -2.09 -11.21
C LEU A 163 4.80 -1.81 -11.99
N ASP A 164 5.96 -1.99 -11.38
CA ASP A 164 7.26 -1.81 -12.06
C ASP A 164 7.38 -2.76 -13.26
N MET A 165 7.04 -4.03 -13.07
CA MET A 165 7.02 -5.03 -14.13
C MET A 165 5.99 -4.69 -15.22
N TYR A 166 4.82 -4.18 -14.84
CA TYR A 166 3.82 -3.71 -15.81
C TYR A 166 4.36 -2.56 -16.65
N VAL A 167 4.97 -1.53 -16.04
CA VAL A 167 5.57 -0.39 -16.76
C VAL A 167 6.71 -0.85 -17.66
N ALA A 168 7.58 -1.75 -17.18
CA ALA A 168 8.66 -2.30 -17.97
C ALA A 168 8.16 -3.06 -19.21
N THR A 169 7.12 -3.89 -19.05
CA THR A 169 6.62 -4.78 -20.11
C THR A 169 5.68 -4.09 -21.09
N ARG A 170 4.86 -3.14 -20.63
CA ARG A 170 3.83 -2.47 -21.46
C ARG A 170 4.25 -1.11 -21.99
N HIS A 171 5.14 -0.42 -21.28
CA HIS A 171 5.55 0.95 -21.57
C HIS A 171 7.07 1.07 -21.80
N GLY A 172 7.77 -0.06 -21.94
CA GLY A 172 9.22 -0.07 -22.17
C GLY A 172 10.05 0.51 -21.02
N GLY A 173 9.47 0.60 -19.82
CA GLY A 173 10.10 1.24 -18.66
C GLY A 173 9.88 2.75 -18.58
N ASP A 174 9.18 3.36 -19.53
CA ASP A 174 8.83 4.78 -19.49
C ASP A 174 7.62 5.01 -18.59
N PHE A 175 7.87 5.69 -17.46
CA PHE A 175 6.83 6.00 -16.50
C PHE A 175 5.90 7.14 -16.97
N ASP A 176 6.40 8.08 -17.78
CA ASP A 176 5.58 9.17 -18.32
C ASP A 176 4.59 8.63 -19.36
N ASP A 177 5.02 7.68 -20.18
CA ASP A 177 4.14 6.95 -21.13
C ASP A 177 3.04 6.18 -20.39
N PHE A 178 3.40 5.44 -19.34
CA PHE A 178 2.44 4.79 -18.45
C PHE A 178 1.42 5.78 -17.87
N LEU A 179 1.88 6.90 -17.34
CA LEU A 179 1.02 7.90 -16.71
C LEU A 179 0.05 8.54 -17.72
N TRP A 180 0.52 8.82 -18.94
CA TRP A 180 -0.33 9.33 -20.02
C TRP A 180 -1.38 8.31 -20.45
N ALA A 181 -0.99 7.05 -20.63
CA ALA A 181 -1.94 5.98 -20.95
C ALA A 181 -3.00 5.85 -19.85
N TYR A 182 -2.59 5.87 -18.57
CA TYR A 182 -3.52 5.84 -17.45
C TYR A 182 -4.51 7.00 -17.47
N VAL A 183 -4.03 8.23 -17.66
CA VAL A 183 -4.87 9.44 -17.72
C VAL A 183 -5.87 9.36 -18.87
N ALA A 184 -5.43 8.91 -20.05
CA ALA A 184 -6.27 8.76 -21.23
C ALA A 184 -7.35 7.68 -21.03
N ASP A 185 -6.98 6.52 -20.47
CA ASP A 185 -7.89 5.40 -20.22
C ASP A 185 -9.00 5.74 -19.21
N HIS A 186 -8.75 6.73 -18.33
CA HIS A 186 -9.67 7.14 -17.27
C HIS A 186 -10.31 8.50 -17.51
N ASP A 187 -10.08 9.13 -18.67
CA ASP A 187 -10.60 10.45 -19.06
C ASP A 187 -10.36 11.53 -17.97
N LEU A 188 -9.14 11.56 -17.43
CA LEU A 188 -8.78 12.47 -16.34
C LEU A 188 -8.30 13.82 -16.89
N MET A 189 -8.77 14.92 -16.30
CA MET A 189 -8.10 16.21 -16.43
C MET A 189 -6.76 16.15 -15.68
N PHE A 190 -5.64 16.32 -16.38
CA PHE A 190 -4.31 16.11 -15.82
C PHE A 190 -3.25 17.06 -16.38
N GLU A 191 -2.45 17.66 -15.50
CA GLU A 191 -1.37 18.60 -15.79
C GLU A 191 -0.01 17.94 -15.52
N MET A 192 0.64 17.43 -16.58
CA MET A 192 1.87 16.62 -16.46
C MET A 192 3.05 17.40 -15.86
N GLU A 193 3.24 18.66 -16.25
CA GLU A 193 4.31 19.47 -15.66
C GLU A 193 4.09 19.70 -14.16
N GLN A 194 2.84 19.94 -13.75
CA GLN A 194 2.49 20.11 -12.34
C GLN A 194 2.72 18.83 -11.53
N ALA A 195 2.38 17.67 -12.11
CA ALA A 195 2.48 16.37 -11.45
C ALA A 195 3.88 16.08 -10.89
N TRP A 196 4.92 16.54 -11.59
CA TRP A 196 6.33 16.33 -11.24
C TRP A 196 6.92 17.40 -10.33
N ASN A 197 6.23 18.53 -10.16
CA ASN A 197 6.75 19.66 -9.41
C ASN A 197 6.36 19.59 -7.92
N PRO A 198 7.26 19.96 -6.99
CA PRO A 198 6.91 20.13 -5.59
C PRO A 198 5.79 21.15 -5.40
N LEU A 199 4.96 20.96 -4.36
CA LEU A 199 3.88 21.88 -4.03
C LEU A 199 4.36 23.11 -3.25
N THR A 200 5.48 22.95 -2.53
CA THR A 200 6.19 24.06 -1.93
C THR A 200 7.11 24.67 -2.98
N LYS A 201 6.94 25.97 -3.25
CA LYS A 201 7.95 26.71 -4.01
C LYS A 201 9.19 26.80 -3.13
N GLY A 202 10.31 26.24 -3.60
CA GLY A 202 11.63 26.50 -3.03
C GLY A 202 11.97 27.99 -3.07
#